data_AF-A0A643BP48-F1
#
_entry.id   AF-A0A643BP48-F1
#
_cell.length_a   1.000
_cell.length_b   1.000
_cell.length_c   1.000
_cell.angle_alpha   90.00
_cell.angle_beta   90.00
_cell.angle_gamma   90.00
#
_symmetry.space_group_name_H-M   'P 1'
#
loop_
_entity.id
_entity.type
_entity.pdbx_description
1 polymer ?
#
loop_
_entity_poly.entity_id
_entity_poly.type
_entity_poly.pdbx_seq_one_letter_code
_entity_poly.pdbx_strand_id
1 'polypeptide(L)'
;TMSAKEKSKFEDMAKSDKARYDREMKNYVPPKGDKKGKKKDPNAPKRPPSAFFLFCSEHRPKIKSEHPGLSIGDTAKKLGEMWSEQSAKDKQPYEQKAAKLKEKYEKIGKL
;
A
#
# COMPACT_ATOMS: atom_id res chain seq x y z
N THR A 1 41.23 -16.64 -10.19
CA THR A 1 40.37 -15.46 -9.97
C THR A 1 39.96 -14.92 -11.32
N MET A 2 38.66 -14.75 -11.60
CA MET A 2 38.22 -14.17 -12.89
C MET A 2 38.77 -12.75 -13.04
N SER A 3 39.24 -12.40 -14.24
CA SER A 3 39.75 -11.06 -14.53
C SER A 3 38.61 -10.03 -14.48
N ALA A 4 38.96 -8.77 -14.27
CA ALA A 4 37.98 -7.68 -14.17
C ALA A 4 37.08 -7.57 -15.42
N LYS A 5 37.63 -7.86 -16.62
CA LYS A 5 36.88 -7.86 -17.88
C LYS A 5 35.84 -8.99 -17.94
N GLU A 6 36.17 -10.17 -17.42
CA GLU A 6 35.23 -11.30 -17.39
C GLU A 6 34.11 -11.04 -16.38
N LYS A 7 34.43 -10.49 -15.19
CA LYS A 7 33.42 -10.10 -14.19
C LYS A 7 32.45 -9.03 -14.71
N SER A 8 32.95 -8.02 -15.42
CA SER A 8 32.11 -6.97 -16.01
C SER A 8 31.04 -7.55 -16.94
N LYS A 9 31.40 -8.54 -17.77
CA LYS A 9 30.46 -9.21 -18.67
C LYS A 9 29.33 -9.93 -17.92
N PHE A 10 29.66 -10.58 -16.80
CA PHE A 10 28.67 -11.25 -15.96
C PHE A 10 27.79 -10.26 -15.18
N GLU A 11 28.35 -9.15 -14.72
CA GLU A 11 27.58 -8.10 -14.05
C GLU A 11 26.57 -7.43 -14.97
N ASP A 12 26.97 -7.12 -16.21
CA ASP A 12 26.06 -6.49 -17.17
C ASP A 12 24.96 -7.46 -17.62
N MET A 13 25.30 -8.75 -17.80
CA MET A 13 24.31 -9.80 -18.07
C MET A 13 23.32 -9.96 -16.91
N ALA A 14 23.80 -9.91 -15.66
CA ALA A 14 22.95 -9.97 -14.47
C ALA A 14 22.02 -8.74 -14.35
N LYS A 15 22.50 -7.54 -14.70
CA LYS A 15 21.66 -6.32 -14.71
C LYS A 15 20.55 -6.42 -15.75
N SER A 16 20.87 -6.87 -16.97
CA SER A 16 19.89 -7.06 -18.03
C SER A 16 18.85 -8.12 -17.66
N ASP A 17 19.27 -9.24 -17.08
CA ASP A 17 18.37 -10.28 -16.62
C ASP A 17 17.43 -9.79 -15.52
N LYS A 18 17.97 -9.06 -14.53
CA LYS A 18 17.18 -8.43 -13.47
C LYS A 18 16.14 -7.47 -14.04
N ALA A 19 16.52 -6.63 -15.01
CA ALA A 19 15.60 -5.67 -15.63
C ALA A 19 14.47 -6.37 -16.41
N ARG A 20 14.77 -7.47 -17.10
CA ARG A 20 13.77 -8.32 -17.76
C ARG A 20 12.80 -8.91 -16.74
N TYR A 21 13.32 -9.51 -15.68
CA TYR A 21 12.52 -10.10 -14.61
C TYR A 21 11.59 -9.07 -13.94
N ASP A 22 12.11 -7.88 -13.59
CA ASP A 22 11.30 -6.82 -12.98
C ASP A 22 10.17 -6.36 -13.91
N ARG A 23 10.42 -6.32 -15.23
CA ARG A 23 9.41 -5.96 -16.24
C ARG A 23 8.33 -7.04 -16.39
N GLU A 24 8.73 -8.30 -16.39
CA GLU A 24 7.82 -9.45 -16.46
C GLU A 24 6.96 -9.54 -15.19
N MET A 25 7.57 -9.35 -14.02
CA MET A 25 6.88 -9.30 -12.74
C MET A 25 5.90 -8.15 -12.60
N LYS A 26 6.14 -7.00 -13.28
CA LYS A 26 5.17 -5.89 -13.28
C LYS A 26 3.84 -6.26 -13.95
N ASN A 27 3.89 -7.15 -14.94
CA ASN A 27 2.71 -7.64 -15.67
C ASN A 27 2.13 -8.93 -15.06
N TYR A 28 2.90 -9.62 -14.22
CA TYR A 28 2.47 -10.82 -13.54
C TYR A 28 1.50 -10.50 -12.39
N VAL A 29 0.27 -11.04 -12.48
CA VAL A 29 -0.70 -11.02 -11.38
C VAL A 29 -0.63 -12.40 -10.70
N PRO A 30 0.01 -12.52 -9.52
CA PRO A 30 0.05 -13.79 -8.81
C PRO A 30 -1.37 -14.24 -8.45
N PRO A 31 -1.63 -15.57 -8.38
CA PRO A 31 -2.89 -16.11 -7.90
C PRO A 31 -3.31 -15.52 -6.55
N LYS A 32 -4.62 -15.34 -6.34
CA LYS A 32 -5.18 -14.82 -5.08
C LYS A 32 -4.90 -15.81 -3.94
N GLY A 33 -3.81 -15.62 -3.22
CA GLY A 33 -3.48 -16.42 -2.03
C GLY A 33 -2.00 -16.45 -1.67
N ASP A 34 -1.11 -16.30 -2.65
CA ASP A 34 0.34 -16.49 -2.46
C ASP A 34 1.08 -15.30 -1.83
N LYS A 35 0.38 -14.19 -1.56
CA LYS A 35 0.94 -13.09 -0.76
C LYS A 35 0.88 -13.46 0.71
N LYS A 36 1.77 -14.34 1.14
CA LYS A 36 2.09 -14.53 2.57
C LYS A 36 2.51 -13.17 3.10
N GLY A 37 1.59 -12.48 3.78
CA GLY A 37 1.83 -11.14 4.29
C GLY A 37 3.11 -11.15 5.12
N LYS A 38 4.07 -10.28 4.77
CA LYS A 38 5.29 -10.12 5.58
C LYS A 38 4.82 -9.92 7.02
N LYS A 39 5.28 -10.79 7.95
CA LYS A 39 5.00 -10.64 9.38
C LYS A 39 5.35 -9.20 9.75
N LYS A 40 4.41 -8.49 10.36
CA LYS A 40 4.67 -7.14 10.86
C LYS A 40 5.71 -7.29 11.95
N ASP A 41 6.87 -6.66 11.75
CA ASP A 41 7.89 -6.56 12.79
C ASP A 41 7.29 -5.83 13.99
N PRO A 42 7.31 -6.41 15.21
CA PRO A 42 6.77 -5.78 16.40
C PRO A 42 7.42 -4.43 16.75
N ASN A 43 8.68 -4.22 16.35
CA ASN A 43 9.45 -3.01 16.64
C ASN A 43 9.37 -1.98 15.52
N ALA A 44 8.87 -2.36 14.34
CA ALA A 44 8.70 -1.39 13.27
C ALA A 44 7.57 -0.40 13.63
N PRO A 45 7.73 0.89 13.28
CA PRO A 45 6.66 1.85 13.48
C PRO A 45 5.38 1.35 12.79
N LYS A 46 4.21 1.70 13.32
CA LYS A 46 2.93 1.29 12.74
C LYS A 46 2.64 2.11 11.48
N ARG A 47 2.40 1.43 10.35
CA ARG A 47 2.09 2.09 9.08
C ARG A 47 0.94 3.09 9.25
N PRO A 48 1.05 4.30 8.68
CA PRO A 48 0.02 5.30 8.80
C PRO A 48 -1.22 4.89 8.02
N PRO A 49 -2.42 5.32 8.46
CA PRO A 49 -3.65 5.08 7.72
C PRO A 49 -3.61 5.79 6.36
N SER A 50 -4.10 5.11 5.33
CA SER A 50 -4.33 5.69 3.99
C SER A 50 -5.51 6.67 4.02
N ALA A 51 -5.64 7.51 2.99
CA ALA A 51 -6.75 8.45 2.81
C ALA A 51 -8.12 7.77 2.96
N PHE A 52 -8.28 6.60 2.36
CA PHE A 52 -9.48 5.78 2.50
C PHE A 52 -9.76 5.36 3.95
N PHE A 53 -8.73 4.99 4.71
CA PHE A 53 -8.89 4.60 6.12
C PHE A 53 -9.23 5.80 7.02
N LEU A 54 -8.70 6.98 6.72
CA LEU A 54 -9.08 8.22 7.39
C LEU A 54 -10.57 8.52 7.15
N PHE A 55 -11.00 8.48 5.89
CA PHE A 55 -12.42 8.63 5.53
C PHE A 55 -13.31 7.60 6.22
N CYS A 56 -12.94 6.32 6.18
CA CYS A 56 -13.67 5.25 6.85
C CYS A 56 -13.76 5.48 8.36
N SER A 57 -12.69 5.97 9.00
CA SER A 57 -12.70 6.21 10.44
C SER A 57 -13.71 7.28 10.85
N GLU A 58 -13.88 8.32 10.02
CA GLU A 58 -14.83 9.41 10.26
C GLU A 58 -16.28 9.02 9.91
N HIS A 59 -16.49 8.18 8.89
CA HIS A 59 -17.83 7.83 8.40
C HIS A 59 -18.39 6.54 8.99
N ARG A 60 -17.55 5.61 9.45
CA ARG A 60 -17.99 4.38 10.13
C ARG A 60 -18.90 4.64 11.34
N PRO A 61 -18.63 5.59 12.25
CA PRO A 61 -19.56 5.87 13.36
C PRO A 61 -20.89 6.45 12.87
N LYS A 62 -20.91 7.22 11.77
CA LYS A 62 -22.15 7.73 11.17
C LYS A 62 -23.02 6.58 10.65
N ILE A 63 -22.43 5.69 9.83
CA ILE A 63 -23.14 4.53 9.29
C ILE A 63 -23.59 3.59 10.39
N LYS A 64 -22.78 3.39 11.43
CA LYS A 64 -23.17 2.56 12.59
C LYS A 64 -24.33 3.19 13.37
N SER A 65 -24.43 4.52 13.41
CA SER A 65 -25.54 5.22 14.07
C SER A 65 -26.83 5.13 13.24
N GLU A 66 -26.72 5.27 11.92
CA GLU A 66 -27.86 5.09 11.00
C GLU A 66 -28.32 3.62 10.91
N HIS A 67 -27.38 2.69 11.03
CA HIS A 67 -27.61 1.26 10.88
C HIS A 67 -26.86 0.46 11.97
N PRO A 68 -27.37 0.45 13.21
CA PRO A 68 -26.71 -0.20 14.34
C PRO A 68 -26.58 -1.73 14.24
N GLY A 69 -27.26 -2.36 13.26
CA GLY A 69 -27.22 -3.79 13.00
C GLY A 69 -26.36 -4.21 11.80
N LEU A 70 -25.77 -3.28 11.03
CA LEU A 70 -24.93 -3.65 9.89
C LEU A 70 -23.62 -4.28 10.36
N SER A 71 -23.22 -5.36 9.68
CA SER A 71 -21.91 -5.97 9.90
C SER A 71 -20.79 -4.97 9.55
N ILE A 72 -19.65 -5.14 10.19
CA ILE A 72 -18.43 -4.37 9.89
C ILE A 72 -18.06 -4.54 8.41
N GLY A 73 -18.28 -5.74 7.85
CA GLY A 73 -18.02 -6.04 6.45
C GLY A 73 -18.90 -5.23 5.50
N ASP A 74 -20.21 -5.16 5.76
CA ASP A 74 -21.15 -4.43 4.91
C ASP A 74 -20.98 -2.91 5.04
N THR A 75 -20.67 -2.45 6.25
CA THR A 75 -20.28 -1.05 6.48
C THR A 75 -19.04 -0.69 5.66
N ALA A 76 -18.03 -1.57 5.62
CA ALA A 76 -16.81 -1.35 4.84
C ALA A 76 -17.06 -1.35 3.33
N LYS A 77 -17.96 -2.21 2.83
CA LYS A 77 -18.38 -2.20 1.41
C LYS A 77 -19.03 -0.87 1.04
N LYS A 78 -20.02 -0.43 1.82
CA LYS A 78 -20.72 0.85 1.61
C LYS A 78 -19.76 2.04 1.65
N LEU A 79 -18.80 2.05 2.59
CA LEU A 79 -17.76 3.08 2.64
C LEU A 79 -16.83 3.05 1.42
N GLY A 80 -16.53 1.86 0.89
CA GLY A 80 -15.75 1.68 -0.34
C GLY A 80 -16.44 2.28 -1.55
N GLU A 81 -17.73 2.03 -1.70
CA GLU A 81 -18.57 2.59 -2.77
C GLU A 81 -18.65 4.12 -2.65
N MET A 82 -19.01 4.64 -1.47
CA MET A 82 -19.03 6.09 -1.21
C MET A 82 -17.68 6.74 -1.48
N TRP A 83 -16.58 6.10 -1.08
CA TRP A 83 -15.24 6.60 -1.40
C TRP A 83 -15.00 6.60 -2.90
N SER A 84 -15.41 5.57 -3.65
CA SER A 84 -15.23 5.56 -5.11
C SER A 84 -16.02 6.69 -5.79
N GLU A 85 -17.23 6.98 -5.31
CA GLU A 85 -18.12 8.05 -5.81
C GLU A 85 -17.66 9.46 -5.42
N GLN A 86 -16.96 9.62 -4.29
CA GLN A 86 -16.45 10.92 -3.85
C GLN A 86 -15.52 11.55 -4.90
N SER A 87 -15.63 12.87 -5.07
CA SER A 87 -14.84 13.60 -6.04
C SER A 87 -13.37 13.67 -5.62
N ALA A 88 -12.46 13.89 -6.59
CA ALA A 88 -11.05 14.08 -6.28
C ALA A 88 -10.81 15.26 -5.32
N LYS A 89 -11.67 16.29 -5.36
CA LYS A 89 -11.59 17.45 -4.46
C LYS A 89 -11.88 17.08 -3.01
N ASP A 90 -12.88 16.23 -2.79
CA ASP A 90 -13.26 15.79 -1.45
C ASP A 90 -12.29 14.76 -0.88
N LYS A 91 -11.68 13.96 -1.77
CA LYS A 91 -10.58 13.05 -1.43
C LYS A 91 -9.27 13.78 -1.12
N GLN A 92 -9.02 14.91 -1.76
CA GLN A 92 -7.79 15.69 -1.64
C GLN A 92 -7.35 15.96 -0.18
N PRO A 93 -8.20 16.47 0.73
CA PRO A 93 -7.80 16.70 2.12
C PRO A 93 -7.40 15.41 2.84
N TYR A 94 -8.07 14.28 2.56
CA TYR A 94 -7.70 12.98 3.13
C TYR A 94 -6.38 12.46 2.57
N GLU A 95 -6.15 12.63 1.26
CA GLU A 95 -4.88 12.30 0.60
C GLU A 95 -3.72 13.13 1.14
N GLN A 96 -3.91 14.44 1.33
CA GLN A 96 -2.91 15.32 1.93
C GLN A 96 -2.62 14.94 3.39
N LYS A 97 -3.66 14.65 4.19
CA LYS A 97 -3.48 14.15 5.56
C LYS A 97 -2.70 12.84 5.58
N ALA A 98 -3.06 11.89 4.71
CA ALA A 98 -2.38 10.60 4.59
C ALA A 98 -0.93 10.77 4.11
N ALA A 99 -0.66 11.66 3.16
CA ALA A 99 0.68 11.98 2.68
C ALA A 99 1.56 12.56 3.79
N LYS A 100 1.04 13.50 4.58
CA LYS A 100 1.76 14.05 5.75
C LYS A 100 2.07 12.98 6.80
N LEU A 101 1.12 12.07 7.06
CA LEU A 101 1.34 10.95 7.98
C LEU A 101 2.36 9.94 7.42
N LYS A 102 2.33 9.67 6.11
CA LYS A 102 3.33 8.85 5.40
C LYS A 102 4.73 9.44 5.51
N GLU A 103 4.87 10.75 5.29
CA GLU A 103 6.16 11.42 5.41
C GLU A 103 6.73 11.33 6.83
N LYS A 104 5.89 11.58 7.85
CA LYS A 104 6.29 11.40 9.26
C LYS A 104 6.74 9.97 9.54
N TYR A 105 5.99 8.99 9.04
CA TYR A 105 6.32 7.58 9.20
C TYR A 105 7.63 7.21 8.50
N GLU A 106 7.86 7.70 7.28
CA GLU A 106 9.11 7.47 6.55
C GLU A 106 10.31 8.10 7.25
N LYS A 107 10.14 9.25 7.93
CA LYS A 107 11.18 9.85 8.78
C LYS A 107 11.47 8.99 10.01
N ILE A 108 10.43 8.47 10.67
CA ILE A 108 10.58 7.62 11.86
C ILE A 108 11.17 6.25 11.52
N GLY A 109 10.75 5.63 10.42
CA GLY A 109 11.24 4.31 9.98
C GLY A 109 12.60 4.33 9.28
N LYS A 110 13.20 5.51 9.08
CA LYS A 110 14.58 5.68 8.61
C LYS A 110 15.58 5.92 9.75
N LEU A 111 15.10 6.08 10.99
CA LEU A 111 15.90 5.99 12.21
C LEU A 111 16.00 4.52 12.64
#